data_AF-A0A392MP12-F1
#
_entry.id   AF-A0A392MP12-F1
#
_cell.length_a   1.000
_cell.length_b   1.000
_cell.length_c   1.000
_cell.angle_alpha   90.00
_cell.angle_beta   90.00
_cell.angle_gamma   90.00
#
_symmetry.space_group_name_H-M   'P 1'
#
loop_
_entity.id
_entity.type
_entity.pdbx_description
1 polymer ?
#
loop_
_entity_poly.entity_id
_entity_poly.type
_entity_poly.pdbx_seq_one_letter_code
_entity_poly.pdbx_strand_id
1 'polypeptide(L)'
;MHDLLRDMGRAIVSEHLAKEPAKHSRLWFHEDVLDVLSKKTGTETVEGLILKLQTTDIIRFSTNAFQEMKKPRLLKLDGVHLIGDYGLISKQLRWVDWQRSTFKFIPNDFDQGNLVVFELKHSNVKQVWHETKLLEKLKVLNLSHSKYLKSTPDFSKLPNLEKLILKDCPSLSE
;
A
#
# COMPACT_ATOMS: atom_id res chain seq x y z
N MET A 1 -16.26 7.64 4.44
CA MET A 1 -17.15 6.68 3.75
C MET A 1 -18.14 6.19 4.79
N HIS A 2 -19.43 6.34 4.53
CA HIS A 2 -20.47 5.85 5.43
C HIS A 2 -20.48 4.32 5.45
N ASP A 3 -20.68 3.69 6.61
CA ASP A 3 -20.59 2.24 6.76
C ASP A 3 -21.60 1.49 5.88
N LEU A 4 -22.82 2.03 5.74
CA LEU A 4 -23.83 1.48 4.85
C LEU A 4 -23.35 1.40 3.38
N LEU A 5 -22.73 2.47 2.85
CA LEU A 5 -22.22 2.48 1.47
C LEU A 5 -21.07 1.49 1.28
N ARG A 6 -20.22 1.36 2.31
CA ARG A 6 -19.14 0.39 2.33
C ARG A 6 -19.71 -1.03 2.25
N ASP A 7 -20.68 -1.34 3.10
CA ASP A 7 -21.19 -2.69 3.28
C ASP A 7 -22.08 -3.11 2.09
N MET A 8 -22.84 -2.18 1.49
CA MET A 8 -23.49 -2.39 0.19
C MET A 8 -22.47 -2.70 -0.92
N GLY A 9 -21.37 -1.94 -0.97
CA GLY A 9 -20.29 -2.19 -1.93
C GLY A 9 -19.61 -3.56 -1.74
N ARG A 10 -19.58 -4.08 -0.50
CA ARG A 10 -19.09 -5.44 -0.23
C ARG A 10 -20.06 -6.51 -0.70
N ALA A 11 -21.35 -6.34 -0.39
CA ALA A 11 -22.39 -7.30 -0.76
C ALA A 11 -22.43 -7.53 -2.28
N ILE A 12 -22.34 -6.47 -3.09
CA ILE A 12 -22.35 -6.57 -4.56
C ILE A 12 -21.21 -7.45 -5.09
N VAL A 13 -20.00 -7.30 -4.55
CA VAL A 13 -18.82 -8.10 -4.98
C VAL A 13 -18.96 -9.55 -4.52
N SER A 14 -19.51 -9.78 -3.32
CA SER A 14 -19.72 -11.11 -2.77
C SER A 14 -20.82 -11.90 -3.48
N GLU A 15 -21.93 -11.27 -3.88
CA GLU A 15 -23.06 -11.94 -4.54
C GLU A 15 -22.73 -12.44 -5.96
N HIS A 16 -21.83 -11.75 -6.68
CA HIS A 16 -21.53 -12.08 -8.09
C HIS A 16 -20.44 -13.15 -8.28
N LEU A 17 -19.65 -13.47 -7.24
CA LEU A 17 -18.44 -14.30 -7.37
C LEU A 17 -18.30 -15.33 -6.25
N ALA A 18 -19.32 -16.17 -6.06
CA ALA A 18 -19.51 -16.96 -4.85
C ALA A 18 -18.55 -18.16 -4.60
N LYS A 19 -17.40 -18.32 -5.29
CA LYS A 19 -16.53 -19.52 -5.07
C LYS A 19 -15.01 -19.34 -5.09
N GLU A 20 -14.48 -18.25 -5.62
CA GLU A 20 -13.03 -18.10 -5.79
C GLU A 20 -12.58 -16.68 -5.43
N PRO A 21 -12.08 -16.44 -4.19
CA PRO A 21 -11.65 -15.12 -3.75
C PRO A 21 -10.62 -14.48 -4.69
N ALA A 22 -9.70 -15.28 -5.24
CA ALA A 22 -8.70 -14.87 -6.21
C ALA A 22 -9.26 -14.16 -7.46
N LYS A 23 -10.53 -14.41 -7.83
CA LYS A 23 -11.21 -13.79 -8.98
C LYS A 23 -11.96 -12.51 -8.61
N HIS A 24 -12.02 -12.14 -7.33
CA HIS A 24 -12.71 -10.94 -6.88
C HIS A 24 -11.92 -9.69 -7.27
N SER A 25 -12.62 -8.66 -7.74
CA SER A 25 -11.97 -7.38 -8.02
C SER A 25 -11.48 -6.66 -6.78
N ARG A 26 -11.97 -7.05 -5.61
CA ARG A 26 -11.60 -6.46 -4.33
C ARG A 26 -11.48 -7.54 -3.26
N LEU A 27 -10.33 -7.57 -2.60
CA LEU A 27 -10.00 -8.50 -1.52
C LEU A 27 -9.91 -7.74 -0.20
N TRP A 28 -10.76 -8.09 0.77
CA TRP A 28 -10.78 -7.46 2.10
C TRP A 28 -11.11 -8.41 3.24
N PHE A 29 -11.58 -9.62 2.95
CA PHE A 29 -11.78 -10.64 3.97
C PHE A 29 -10.40 -11.17 4.36
N HIS A 30 -10.12 -11.13 5.67
CA HIS A 30 -8.78 -11.35 6.18
C HIS A 30 -8.21 -12.71 5.74
N GLU A 31 -9.00 -13.77 5.89
CA GLU A 31 -8.62 -15.14 5.53
C GLU A 31 -8.39 -15.28 4.03
N ASP A 32 -9.28 -14.74 3.20
CA ASP A 32 -9.14 -14.77 1.74
C ASP A 32 -7.87 -14.07 1.26
N VAL A 33 -7.57 -12.88 1.81
CA VAL A 33 -6.38 -12.12 1.43
C VAL A 33 -5.11 -12.87 1.85
N LEU A 34 -5.10 -13.47 3.05
CA LEU A 34 -3.99 -14.30 3.51
C LEU A 34 -3.79 -15.51 2.59
N ASP A 35 -4.87 -16.21 2.21
CA ASP A 35 -4.80 -17.37 1.34
C ASP A 35 -4.27 -17.01 -0.05
N VAL A 36 -4.82 -15.95 -0.65
CA VAL A 36 -4.43 -15.44 -1.96
C VAL A 36 -2.96 -15.03 -1.98
N LEU A 37 -2.49 -14.30 -0.97
CA LEU A 37 -1.09 -13.87 -0.90
C LEU A 37 -0.13 -15.04 -0.59
N SER A 38 -0.52 -15.96 0.29
CA SER A 38 0.31 -17.13 0.65
C SER A 38 0.48 -18.09 -0.53
N LYS A 39 -0.62 -18.39 -1.23
CA LYS A 39 -0.64 -19.30 -2.38
C LYS A 39 -0.27 -18.62 -3.70
N LYS A 40 -0.09 -17.30 -3.70
CA LYS A 40 0.22 -16.48 -4.89
C LYS A 40 -0.81 -16.66 -6.01
N THR A 41 -2.08 -16.75 -5.64
CA THR A 41 -3.20 -17.04 -6.57
C THR A 41 -3.92 -15.79 -7.04
N GLY A 42 -3.44 -14.59 -6.69
CA GLY A 42 -4.05 -13.34 -7.12
C GLY A 42 -4.11 -13.21 -8.63
N THR A 43 -5.23 -12.72 -9.17
CA THR A 43 -5.45 -12.64 -10.62
C THR A 43 -5.52 -11.19 -11.11
N GLU A 44 -5.57 -11.02 -12.44
CA GLU A 44 -5.68 -9.70 -13.06
C GLU A 44 -6.97 -8.94 -12.75
N THR A 45 -8.00 -9.63 -12.22
CA THR A 45 -9.25 -8.99 -11.84
C THR A 45 -9.10 -8.15 -10.57
N VAL A 46 -8.11 -8.46 -9.72
CA VAL A 46 -7.87 -7.77 -8.45
C VAL A 46 -7.48 -6.32 -8.70
N GLU A 47 -8.40 -5.41 -8.39
CA GLU A 47 -8.22 -3.96 -8.43
C GLU A 47 -7.94 -3.36 -7.04
N GLY A 48 -8.30 -4.06 -5.96
CA GLY A 48 -8.11 -3.58 -4.60
C GLY A 48 -7.76 -4.71 -3.63
N LEU A 49 -6.74 -4.50 -2.81
CA LEU A 49 -6.34 -5.45 -1.78
C LEU A 49 -6.15 -4.74 -0.43
N ILE A 50 -6.81 -5.25 0.60
CA ILE A 50 -6.75 -4.72 1.96
C ILE A 50 -6.45 -5.88 2.92
N LEU A 51 -5.28 -5.83 3.55
CA LEU A 51 -4.91 -6.68 4.66
C LEU A 51 -4.52 -5.82 5.86
N LYS A 52 -5.24 -5.97 6.97
CA LYS A 52 -4.90 -5.34 8.25
C LYS A 52 -4.76 -6.42 9.31
N LEU A 53 -3.58 -6.51 9.93
CA LEU A 53 -3.35 -7.41 11.04
C LEU A 53 -3.78 -6.75 12.35
N GLN A 54 -4.55 -7.46 13.17
CA GLN A 54 -4.98 -6.96 14.47
C GLN A 54 -3.90 -7.12 15.54
N THR A 55 -2.96 -8.05 15.35
CA THR A 55 -1.84 -8.28 16.27
C THR A 55 -0.66 -7.38 15.96
N THR A 56 0.30 -7.30 16.88
CA THR A 56 1.59 -6.64 16.66
C THR A 56 2.53 -7.46 15.77
N ASP A 57 2.14 -8.68 15.41
CA ASP A 57 2.97 -9.55 14.58
C ASP A 57 3.10 -9.00 13.18
N ILE A 58 4.25 -9.28 12.58
CA ILE A 58 4.55 -8.93 11.21
C ILE A 58 4.54 -10.21 10.39
N ILE A 59 3.65 -10.27 9.40
CA ILE A 59 3.60 -11.37 8.43
C ILE A 59 4.40 -10.99 7.19
N ARG A 60 5.05 -12.00 6.60
CA ARG A 60 5.89 -11.84 5.41
C ARG A 60 5.22 -12.46 4.20
N PHE A 61 5.19 -11.71 3.10
CA PHE A 61 4.79 -12.22 1.79
C PHE A 61 5.86 -11.96 0.74
N SER A 62 5.95 -12.84 -0.24
CA SER A 62 6.80 -12.64 -1.41
C SER A 62 6.12 -11.68 -2.39
N THR A 63 6.87 -10.75 -2.99
CA THR A 63 6.36 -9.84 -4.02
C THR A 63 5.80 -10.59 -5.24
N ASN A 64 6.23 -11.83 -5.49
CA ASN A 64 5.64 -12.72 -6.51
C ASN A 64 4.14 -12.95 -6.33
N ALA A 65 3.59 -12.78 -5.12
CA ALA A 65 2.14 -12.86 -4.88
C ALA A 65 1.34 -11.79 -5.65
N PHE A 66 1.99 -10.69 -6.04
CA PHE A 66 1.37 -9.57 -6.75
C PHE A 66 1.60 -9.63 -8.25
N GLN A 67 2.43 -10.55 -8.73
CA GLN A 67 2.90 -10.58 -10.11
C GLN A 67 1.75 -10.64 -11.12
N GLU A 68 0.74 -11.48 -10.88
CA GLU A 68 -0.40 -11.63 -11.79
C GLU A 68 -1.52 -10.60 -11.56
N MET A 69 -1.46 -9.82 -10.49
CA MET A 69 -2.39 -8.71 -10.24
C MET A 69 -1.98 -7.50 -11.08
N LYS A 70 -2.41 -7.46 -12.34
CA LYS A 70 -1.97 -6.44 -13.30
C LYS A 70 -2.66 -5.07 -13.16
N LYS A 71 -3.87 -5.02 -12.60
CA LYS A 71 -4.69 -3.80 -12.53
C LYS A 71 -5.03 -3.27 -11.11
N PRO A 72 -4.23 -3.53 -10.05
CA PRO A 72 -4.52 -3.02 -8.73
C PRO A 72 -4.39 -1.50 -8.71
N ARG A 73 -5.37 -0.85 -8.11
CA ARG A 73 -5.46 0.61 -7.91
C ARG A 73 -5.34 0.97 -6.43
N LEU A 74 -5.69 0.04 -5.54
CA LEU A 74 -5.63 0.20 -4.09
C LEU A 74 -4.86 -0.95 -3.45
N LEU A 75 -3.85 -0.61 -2.67
CA LEU A 75 -3.11 -1.55 -1.82
C LEU A 75 -3.06 -1.00 -0.40
N LYS A 76 -3.69 -1.70 0.54
CA LYS A 76 -3.61 -1.39 1.97
C LYS A 76 -3.05 -2.57 2.72
N LEU A 77 -1.90 -2.36 3.34
CA LEU A 77 -1.14 -3.37 4.06
C LEU A 77 -0.78 -2.81 5.44
N ASP A 78 -1.24 -3.45 6.50
CA ASP A 78 -0.90 -3.07 7.87
C ASP A 78 -0.34 -4.26 8.65
N GLY A 79 0.92 -4.15 9.08
CA GLY A 79 1.68 -5.25 9.70
C GLY A 79 2.26 -6.24 8.69
N VAL A 80 2.41 -5.86 7.42
CA VAL A 80 2.88 -6.75 6.35
C VAL A 80 4.23 -6.30 5.81
N HIS A 81 5.16 -7.25 5.74
CA HIS A 81 6.48 -7.07 5.13
C HIS A 81 6.57 -7.84 3.80
N LEU A 82 6.90 -7.12 2.72
CA LEU A 82 7.09 -7.74 1.41
C LEU A 82 8.58 -8.02 1.15
N ILE A 83 8.86 -9.21 0.61
CA ILE A 83 10.21 -9.69 0.32
C ILE A 83 10.31 -10.04 -1.16
N GLY A 84 11.39 -9.58 -1.81
CA GLY A 84 11.67 -9.85 -3.23
C GLY A 84 11.71 -8.58 -4.05
N ASP A 85 11.45 -8.73 -5.34
CA ASP A 85 11.45 -7.67 -6.35
C ASP A 85 10.13 -6.89 -6.32
N TYR A 86 10.18 -5.61 -5.95
CA TYR A 86 9.02 -4.72 -5.86
C TYR A 86 8.57 -4.24 -7.24
N GLY A 87 9.39 -4.42 -8.29
CA GLY A 87 9.02 -4.22 -9.69
C GLY A 87 7.92 -5.16 -10.17
N LEU A 88 7.68 -6.28 -9.45
CA LEU A 88 6.55 -7.18 -9.69
C LEU A 88 5.20 -6.58 -9.28
N ILE A 89 5.20 -5.51 -8.47
CA ILE A 89 3.96 -4.82 -8.06
C ILE A 89 3.55 -3.85 -9.16
N SER A 90 2.33 -4.02 -9.69
CA SER A 90 1.83 -3.22 -10.80
C SER A 90 1.93 -1.71 -10.56
N LYS A 91 2.34 -0.98 -11.61
CA LYS A 91 2.44 0.49 -11.64
C LYS A 91 1.08 1.20 -11.78
N GLN A 92 -0.03 0.45 -11.76
CA GLN A 92 -1.39 1.01 -11.83
C GLN A 92 -1.93 1.48 -10.48
N LEU A 93 -1.18 1.24 -9.39
CA LEU A 93 -1.55 1.67 -8.06
C LEU A 93 -1.73 3.18 -8.01
N ARG A 94 -2.83 3.60 -7.38
CA ARG A 94 -3.13 5.00 -7.10
C ARG A 94 -3.13 5.32 -5.62
N TRP A 95 -3.46 4.34 -4.80
CA TRP A 95 -3.47 4.47 -3.35
C TRP A 95 -2.70 3.33 -2.75
N VAL A 96 -1.62 3.69 -2.05
CA VAL A 96 -0.88 2.77 -1.19
C VAL A 96 -0.98 3.27 0.25
N ASP A 97 -1.50 2.42 1.14
CA ASP A 97 -1.52 2.64 2.59
C ASP A 97 -0.75 1.50 3.25
N TRP A 98 0.51 1.76 3.59
CA TRP A 98 1.46 0.76 4.07
C TRP A 98 1.90 1.09 5.50
N GLN A 99 1.18 0.50 6.46
CA GLN A 99 1.31 0.81 7.87
C GLN A 99 2.21 -0.21 8.57
N ARG A 100 2.90 0.26 9.63
CA ARG A 100 3.83 -0.55 10.43
C ARG A 100 4.87 -1.28 9.58
N SER A 101 5.28 -0.66 8.47
CA SER A 101 6.32 -1.22 7.61
C SER A 101 7.69 -1.15 8.28
N THR A 102 8.53 -2.15 8.02
CA THR A 102 9.85 -2.30 8.66
C THR A 102 11.02 -1.81 7.82
N PHE A 103 10.81 -1.43 6.57
CA PHE A 103 11.87 -0.94 5.70
C PHE A 103 12.35 0.46 6.12
N LYS A 104 13.65 0.72 5.93
CA LYS A 104 14.28 2.01 6.26
C LYS A 104 14.05 3.08 5.18
N PHE A 105 13.79 2.64 3.95
CA PHE A 105 13.49 3.44 2.76
C PHE A 105 12.61 2.61 1.84
N ILE A 106 11.85 3.27 0.97
CA ILE A 106 11.10 2.59 -0.09
C ILE A 106 12.08 1.98 -1.10
N PRO A 107 11.90 0.72 -1.51
CA PRO A 107 12.76 0.09 -2.52
C PRO A 107 12.74 0.86 -3.85
N ASN A 108 13.90 1.00 -4.49
CA ASN A 108 14.08 1.83 -5.69
C ASN A 108 13.32 1.28 -6.93
N ASP A 109 13.07 -0.02 -6.94
CA ASP A 109 12.29 -0.78 -7.92
C ASP A 109 10.77 -0.63 -7.71
N PHE A 110 10.32 -0.08 -6.58
CA PHE A 110 8.91 0.30 -6.35
C PHE A 110 8.55 1.62 -7.08
N ASP A 111 8.59 1.56 -8.41
CA ASP A 111 8.40 2.70 -9.30
C ASP A 111 6.91 2.97 -9.61
N GLN A 112 6.26 3.79 -8.78
CA GLN A 112 4.80 4.02 -8.81
C GLN A 112 4.42 5.41 -9.35
N GLY A 113 4.65 5.66 -10.63
CA GLY A 113 4.35 6.96 -11.26
C GLY A 113 2.86 7.35 -11.31
N ASN A 114 1.93 6.40 -11.10
CA ASN A 114 0.48 6.66 -11.04
C ASN A 114 -0.05 6.93 -9.63
N LEU A 115 0.82 6.94 -8.62
CA LEU A 115 0.43 7.08 -7.24
C LEU A 115 -0.14 8.47 -6.97
N VAL A 116 -1.33 8.51 -6.37
CA VAL A 116 -2.05 9.74 -5.99
C VAL A 116 -2.02 9.94 -4.48
N VAL A 117 -2.17 8.85 -3.73
CA VAL A 117 -2.15 8.83 -2.27
C VAL A 117 -1.10 7.84 -1.80
N PHE A 118 -0.17 8.30 -0.98
CA PHE A 118 0.80 7.45 -0.30
C PHE A 118 0.79 7.68 1.20
N GLU A 119 0.44 6.64 1.96
CA GLU A 119 0.44 6.66 3.41
C GLU A 119 1.42 5.63 3.96
N LEU A 120 2.34 6.06 4.81
CA LEU A 120 3.37 5.26 5.48
C LEU A 120 3.31 5.44 6.99
N LYS A 121 2.09 5.43 7.56
CA LYS A 121 1.90 5.70 8.99
C LYS A 121 2.57 4.64 9.86
N HIS A 122 3.11 5.06 11.01
CA HIS A 122 3.78 4.17 11.96
C HIS A 122 4.93 3.35 11.35
N SER A 123 5.53 3.83 10.26
CA SER A 123 6.59 3.11 9.56
C SER A 123 7.97 3.37 10.17
N ASN A 124 8.89 2.44 9.94
CA ASN A 124 10.28 2.57 10.35
C ASN A 124 11.17 3.30 9.35
N VAL A 125 10.57 4.04 8.40
CA VAL A 125 11.32 4.79 7.40
C VAL A 125 12.19 5.86 8.07
N LYS A 126 13.45 5.94 7.63
CA LYS A 126 14.38 7.01 7.99
C LYS A 126 14.35 8.13 6.97
N GLN A 127 14.14 7.77 5.72
CA GLN A 127 13.94 8.65 4.57
C GLN A 127 12.96 7.93 3.65
N VAL A 128 12.04 8.65 3.02
CA VAL A 128 10.99 8.00 2.20
C VAL A 128 11.60 7.32 0.98
N TRP A 129 12.33 8.07 0.16
CA TRP A 129 13.03 7.57 -1.04
C TRP A 129 14.51 7.89 -0.93
N HIS A 130 15.38 6.97 -1.36
CA HIS A 130 16.82 7.27 -1.48
C HIS A 130 17.05 8.39 -2.50
N GLU A 131 16.45 8.23 -3.68
CA GLU A 131 16.33 9.25 -4.72
C GLU A 131 14.86 9.39 -5.09
N THR A 132 14.32 10.59 -4.91
CA THR A 132 12.90 10.84 -5.23
C THR A 132 12.78 11.02 -6.74
N LYS A 133 12.14 10.07 -7.42
CA LYS A 133 11.73 10.24 -8.82
C LYS A 133 10.60 11.26 -8.89
N LEU A 134 10.40 11.87 -10.07
CA LEU A 134 9.30 12.80 -10.30
C LEU A 134 7.95 12.04 -10.16
N LEU A 135 7.17 12.38 -9.14
CA LEU A 135 5.84 11.79 -8.87
C LEU A 135 4.76 12.85 -9.13
N GLU A 136 4.53 13.15 -10.41
CA GLU A 136 3.61 14.22 -10.82
C GLU A 136 2.17 14.02 -10.33
N LYS A 137 1.73 12.77 -10.13
CA LYS A 137 0.34 12.48 -9.75
C LYS A 137 0.11 12.47 -8.24
N LEU A 138 1.17 12.52 -7.44
CA LEU A 138 1.07 12.40 -6.00
C LEU A 138 0.47 13.68 -5.41
N LYS A 139 -0.71 13.54 -4.79
CA LYS A 139 -1.46 14.63 -4.15
C LYS A 139 -1.41 14.55 -2.63
N VAL A 140 -1.31 13.36 -2.06
CA VAL A 140 -1.31 13.16 -0.61
C VAL A 140 -0.13 12.30 -0.19
N LEU A 141 0.68 12.82 0.72
CA LEU A 141 1.75 12.09 1.39
C LEU A 141 1.54 12.15 2.91
N ASN A 142 1.37 10.99 3.53
CA ASN A 142 1.20 10.88 4.97
C ASN A 142 2.30 10.01 5.58
N LEU A 143 3.15 10.62 6.40
CA LEU A 143 4.26 9.96 7.11
C LEU A 143 4.05 10.02 8.63
N SER A 144 2.81 10.21 9.08
CA SER A 144 2.55 10.42 10.50
C SER A 144 3.00 9.23 11.36
N HIS A 145 3.47 9.52 12.56
CA HIS A 145 3.95 8.55 13.55
C HIS A 145 5.19 7.75 13.10
N SER A 146 5.92 8.21 12.09
CA SER A 146 7.18 7.62 11.66
C SER A 146 8.32 8.06 12.57
N LYS A 147 8.52 7.31 13.66
CA LYS A 147 9.44 7.63 14.76
C LYS A 147 10.89 7.87 14.33
N TYR A 148 11.32 7.25 13.23
CA TYR A 148 12.70 7.26 12.76
C TYR A 148 12.92 8.17 11.54
N LEU A 149 11.88 8.83 11.03
CA LEU A 149 11.98 9.71 9.87
C LEU A 149 12.92 10.88 10.22
N LYS A 150 13.98 11.07 9.44
CA LYS A 150 15.02 12.07 9.69
C LYS A 150 14.95 13.29 8.76
N SER A 151 14.41 13.10 7.55
CA SER A 151 14.33 14.16 6.54
C SER A 151 13.07 14.00 5.69
N THR A 152 12.62 15.13 5.12
CA THR A 152 11.55 15.16 4.14
C THR A 152 12.05 14.74 2.75
N PRO A 153 11.16 14.29 1.85
CA PRO A 153 11.52 14.09 0.44
C PRO A 153 11.81 15.42 -0.25
N ASP A 154 12.44 15.35 -1.43
CA ASP A 154 12.61 16.51 -2.31
C ASP A 154 11.26 16.91 -2.93
N PHE A 155 10.66 17.99 -2.42
CA PHE A 155 9.36 18.47 -2.89
C PHE A 155 9.39 19.02 -4.33
N SER A 156 10.55 19.36 -4.88
CA SER A 156 10.65 19.72 -6.31
C SER A 156 10.27 18.56 -7.24
N LYS A 157 10.32 17.32 -6.71
CA LYS A 157 9.91 16.09 -7.40
C LYS A 157 8.45 15.72 -7.17
N LEU A 158 7.71 16.51 -6.37
CA LEU A 158 6.32 16.28 -6.01
C LEU A 158 5.45 17.50 -6.38
N PRO A 159 5.42 17.92 -7.67
CA PRO A 159 4.89 19.23 -8.07
C PRO A 159 3.39 19.44 -7.81
N ASN A 160 2.61 18.36 -7.69
CA ASN A 160 1.16 18.42 -7.45
C ASN A 160 0.76 17.96 -6.03
N LEU A 161 1.70 17.98 -5.07
CA LEU A 161 1.41 17.60 -3.69
C LEU A 161 0.48 18.64 -3.05
N GLU A 162 -0.74 18.22 -2.72
CA GLU A 162 -1.79 19.06 -2.10
C GLU A 162 -1.81 18.92 -0.58
N LYS A 163 -1.40 17.75 -0.05
CA LYS A 163 -1.45 17.46 1.38
C LYS A 163 -0.25 16.67 1.85
N LEU A 164 0.50 17.25 2.78
CA LEU A 164 1.58 16.60 3.52
C LEU A 164 1.17 16.45 4.99
N ILE A 165 1.34 15.26 5.56
CA ILE A 165 1.02 14.99 6.97
C ILE A 165 2.24 14.38 7.66
N LEU A 166 2.80 15.12 8.63
CA LEU A 166 4.02 14.77 9.39
C LEU A 166 3.76 14.75 10.91
N LYS A 167 2.55 14.33 11.32
CA LYS A 167 2.19 14.33 12.74
C LYS A 167 3.03 13.31 13.51
N ASP A 168 3.53 13.68 14.70
CA ASP A 168 4.27 12.79 15.60
C ASP A 168 5.50 12.10 14.96
N CYS A 169 6.34 12.87 14.26
CA CYS A 169 7.62 12.45 13.70
C CYS A 169 8.80 12.99 14.53
N PRO A 170 9.10 12.42 15.71
CA PRO A 170 10.04 13.00 16.69
C PRO A 170 11.50 13.07 16.25
N SER A 171 11.92 12.25 15.27
CA SER A 171 13.30 12.26 14.75
C SER A 171 13.48 13.20 13.54
N LEU A 172 12.40 13.84 13.08
CA LEU A 172 12.46 14.72 11.93
C LEU A 172 13.11 16.03 12.39
N SER A 173 14.36 16.25 11.98
CA SER A 173 15.07 17.50 12.22
C SER A 173 14.64 18.54 11.19
N GLU A 174 14.60 19.80 11.63
CA GLU A 174 14.46 20.98 10.76
C GLU A 174 15.66 21.13 9.82
#